data_AF-A0A940PT73-F1
#
_entry.id   AF-A0A940PT73-F1
#
_cell.length_a   1.000
_cell.length_b   1.000
_cell.length_c   1.000
_cell.angle_alpha   90.00
_cell.angle_beta   90.00
_cell.angle_gamma   90.00
#
_symmetry.space_group_name_H-M   'P 1'
#
loop_
_entity.id
_entity.type
_entity.pdbx_description
1 polymer ?
#
loop_
_entity_poly.entity_id
_entity_poly.type
_entity_poly.pdbx_seq_one_letter_code
_entity_poly.pdbx_strand_id
1 'polypeptide(L)'
;MKLFGNFTEQEPEPSVPFEDTEARLAIQALEARLAALEARVAELEEQLKSVPAAAVVETPQPVAPPQPEPESWPKQLYLSAPTIDGVFTEYTPEERVGSSVYLLTTDDGINGTFRLLNTPDALATATISISQFVKPVCKIIGQVNIQPRHVVVHMPGSAVFEDGVWRTTVKAQVQFE
;
A
#
# COMPACT_ATOMS: atom_id res chain seq x y z
N MET A 1 11.29 78.34 -24.32
CA MET A 1 10.37 78.45 -25.48
C MET A 1 10.47 77.15 -26.26
N LYS A 2 9.32 76.48 -26.50
CA LYS A 2 9.09 75.21 -27.24
C LYS A 2 9.49 73.92 -26.51
N LEU A 3 8.73 72.82 -26.51
CA LEU A 3 7.29 72.50 -26.64
C LEU A 3 7.20 70.97 -26.38
N PHE A 4 6.16 70.52 -25.69
CA PHE A 4 5.80 69.11 -25.46
C PHE A 4 5.42 68.38 -26.76
N GLY A 5 5.55 67.04 -26.77
CA GLY A 5 4.92 66.10 -27.73
C GLY A 5 5.77 64.82 -27.95
N ASN A 6 5.66 63.77 -27.12
CA ASN A 6 4.76 62.60 -27.13
C ASN A 6 4.92 61.56 -28.26
N PHE A 7 5.13 60.31 -27.82
CA PHE A 7 4.55 59.04 -28.29
C PHE A 7 5.17 58.32 -29.51
N THR A 8 5.79 57.15 -29.28
CA THR A 8 5.62 55.94 -30.12
C THR A 8 5.89 54.69 -29.27
N GLU A 9 5.03 53.71 -29.48
CA GLU A 9 4.84 52.42 -28.80
C GLU A 9 6.06 51.67 -28.26
N GLN A 10 5.83 51.13 -27.07
CA GLN A 10 6.50 49.97 -26.50
C GLN A 10 5.79 48.73 -27.06
N GLU A 11 6.41 48.04 -28.02
CA GLU A 11 5.94 46.70 -28.44
C GLU A 11 6.34 45.66 -27.37
N PRO A 12 5.39 44.83 -26.90
CA PRO A 12 5.69 43.75 -25.98
C PRO A 12 6.39 42.59 -26.71
N GLU A 13 7.42 42.06 -26.07
CA GLU A 13 8.11 40.84 -26.48
C GLU A 13 7.12 39.68 -26.71
N PRO A 14 7.33 38.81 -27.71
CA PRO A 14 6.47 37.66 -27.93
C PRO A 14 6.60 36.68 -26.75
N SER A 15 5.58 36.65 -25.90
CA SER A 15 5.42 35.67 -24.83
C SER A 15 5.33 34.26 -25.42
N VAL A 16 6.30 33.44 -25.04
CA VAL A 16 6.55 32.03 -25.35
C VAL A 16 5.27 31.16 -25.37
N PRO A 17 4.95 30.44 -26.47
CA PRO A 17 3.85 29.48 -26.53
C PRO A 17 4.29 28.03 -26.24
N PHE A 18 5.32 27.83 -25.39
CA PHE A 18 5.96 26.52 -25.25
C PHE A 18 5.30 25.59 -24.21
N GLU A 19 4.64 26.13 -23.18
CA GLU A 19 4.07 25.32 -22.08
C GLU A 19 2.82 24.52 -22.51
N ASP A 20 2.06 25.01 -23.48
CA ASP A 20 0.78 24.42 -23.88
C ASP A 20 0.94 23.13 -24.72
N THR A 21 2.06 23.01 -25.44
CA THR A 21 2.34 21.84 -26.28
C THR A 21 2.76 20.64 -25.43
N GLU A 22 3.60 20.85 -24.41
CA GLU A 22 4.05 19.79 -23.52
C GLU A 22 2.91 19.26 -22.65
N ALA A 23 2.07 20.15 -22.11
CA ALA A 23 0.87 19.78 -21.37
C ALA A 23 -0.09 18.95 -22.23
N ARG A 24 -0.32 19.34 -23.49
CA ARG A 24 -1.17 18.59 -24.41
C ARG A 24 -0.61 17.21 -24.76
N LEU A 25 0.71 17.09 -24.92
CA LEU A 25 1.36 15.79 -25.14
C LEU A 25 1.27 14.89 -23.90
N ALA A 26 1.41 15.46 -22.70
CA ALA A 26 1.25 14.71 -21.46
C ALA A 26 -0.18 14.19 -21.28
N ILE A 27 -1.20 14.99 -21.60
CA ILE A 27 -2.60 14.59 -21.57
C ILE A 27 -2.84 13.45 -22.56
N GLN A 28 -2.36 13.57 -23.80
CA GLN A 28 -2.51 12.53 -24.81
C GLN A 28 -1.82 11.21 -24.41
N ALA A 29 -0.66 11.30 -23.76
CA ALA A 29 0.04 10.12 -23.24
C ALA A 29 -0.72 9.46 -22.07
N LEU A 30 -1.37 10.24 -21.22
CA LEU A 30 -2.20 9.73 -20.12
C LEU A 30 -3.48 9.07 -20.66
N GLU A 31 -4.14 9.68 -21.64
CA GLU A 31 -5.32 9.10 -22.30
C GLU A 31 -5.00 7.77 -22.98
N ALA A 32 -3.85 7.68 -23.67
CA ALA A 32 -3.39 6.43 -24.27
C ALA A 32 -3.12 5.32 -23.23
N ARG A 33 -2.57 5.70 -22.07
CA ARG A 33 -2.35 4.76 -20.95
C ARG A 33 -3.66 4.31 -20.32
N LEU A 34 -4.64 5.19 -20.18
CA LEU A 34 -5.98 4.89 -19.70
C LEU A 34 -6.67 3.87 -20.62
N ALA A 35 -6.69 4.14 -21.93
CA ALA A 35 -7.28 3.23 -22.91
C ALA A 35 -6.63 1.84 -22.89
N ALA A 36 -5.30 1.78 -22.76
CA ALA A 36 -4.59 0.50 -22.65
C ALA A 36 -4.90 -0.25 -21.35
N LEU A 37 -5.13 0.47 -20.26
CA LEU A 37 -5.48 -0.13 -18.97
C LEU A 37 -6.93 -0.64 -18.97
N GLU A 38 -7.86 0.15 -19.51
CA GLU A 38 -9.27 -0.25 -19.68
C GLU A 38 -9.40 -1.50 -20.55
N ALA A 39 -8.63 -1.59 -21.65
CA ALA A 39 -8.61 -2.78 -22.50
C ALA A 39 -8.12 -4.03 -21.74
N ARG A 40 -7.07 -3.90 -20.91
CA ARG A 40 -6.58 -5.01 -20.08
C ARG A 40 -7.58 -5.42 -19.00
N VAL A 41 -8.30 -4.47 -18.42
CA VAL A 41 -9.37 -4.77 -17.45
C VAL A 41 -10.49 -5.54 -18.11
N ALA A 42 -10.96 -5.09 -19.28
CA ALA A 42 -12.00 -5.81 -20.04
C ALA A 42 -11.56 -7.24 -20.43
N GLU A 43 -10.30 -7.42 -20.82
CA GLU A 43 -9.74 -8.74 -21.12
C GLU A 43 -9.69 -9.64 -19.88
N LEU A 44 -9.26 -9.11 -18.73
CA LEU A 44 -9.21 -9.85 -17.47
C LEU A 44 -10.61 -10.20 -16.96
N GLU A 45 -11.58 -9.30 -17.09
CA GLU A 45 -12.98 -9.56 -16.74
C GLU A 45 -13.58 -10.68 -17.60
N GLU A 46 -13.29 -10.69 -18.90
CA GLU A 46 -13.74 -11.76 -19.79
C GLU A 46 -13.03 -13.09 -19.49
N GLN A 47 -11.74 -13.07 -19.17
CA GLN A 47 -11.00 -14.26 -18.71
C GLN A 47 -11.58 -14.82 -17.41
N LEU A 48 -11.95 -13.97 -16.44
CA LEU A 48 -12.62 -14.40 -15.20
C LEU A 48 -14.01 -14.98 -15.46
N LYS A 49 -14.75 -14.44 -16.43
CA LYS A 49 -16.09 -14.92 -16.79
C LYS A 49 -16.07 -16.24 -17.59
N SER A 50 -14.97 -16.50 -18.29
CA SER A 50 -14.77 -17.69 -19.12
C SER A 50 -14.04 -18.84 -18.42
N VAL A 51 -13.63 -18.71 -17.14
CA VAL A 51 -13.18 -19.85 -16.35
C VAL A 51 -14.37 -20.79 -16.10
N PRO A 52 -14.42 -21.99 -16.71
CA PRO A 52 -15.45 -22.96 -16.41
C PRO A 52 -15.13 -23.57 -15.05
N ALA A 53 -16.04 -23.41 -14.10
CA ALA A 53 -16.05 -24.18 -12.87
C ALA A 53 -16.40 -25.65 -13.16
N ALA A 54 -15.45 -26.42 -13.71
CA ALA A 54 -15.58 -27.88 -13.82
C ALA A 54 -14.24 -28.54 -14.19
N ALA A 55 -13.51 -29.03 -13.17
CA ALA A 55 -12.82 -30.32 -13.21
C ALA A 55 -12.31 -30.68 -11.80
N VAL A 56 -13.21 -31.07 -10.91
CA VAL A 56 -12.87 -31.99 -9.81
C VAL A 56 -13.78 -33.19 -9.96
N VAL A 57 -13.17 -34.31 -10.34
CA VAL A 57 -13.81 -35.59 -10.62
C VAL A 57 -14.14 -36.31 -9.31
N GLU A 58 -15.43 -36.66 -9.18
CA GLU A 58 -16.06 -37.75 -8.41
C GLU A 58 -15.33 -38.41 -7.23
N THR A 59 -15.94 -38.28 -6.04
CA THR A 59 -16.27 -39.41 -5.15
C THR A 59 -17.55 -39.06 -4.39
N PRO A 60 -18.59 -39.93 -4.35
CA PRO A 60 -19.82 -39.62 -3.61
C PRO A 60 -19.57 -39.82 -2.11
N GLN A 61 -19.25 -38.74 -1.40
CA GLN A 61 -19.30 -38.72 0.07
C GLN A 61 -20.66 -38.18 0.54
N PRO A 62 -21.24 -38.74 1.60
CA PRO A 62 -22.57 -38.38 2.08
C PRO A 62 -22.60 -36.90 2.46
N VAL A 63 -23.65 -36.21 2.02
CA VAL A 63 -23.93 -34.80 2.34
C VAL A 63 -23.96 -34.63 3.86
N ALA A 64 -22.86 -34.12 4.42
CA ALA A 64 -22.85 -33.55 5.75
C ALA A 64 -23.61 -32.20 5.69
N PRO A 65 -24.31 -31.81 6.78
CA PRO A 65 -25.09 -30.58 6.81
C PRO A 65 -24.23 -29.37 6.43
N PRO A 66 -24.81 -28.29 5.84
CA PRO A 66 -24.06 -27.09 5.48
C PRO A 66 -23.31 -26.60 6.71
N GLN A 67 -21.98 -26.76 6.70
CA GLN A 67 -21.14 -26.08 7.67
C GLN A 67 -21.31 -24.59 7.41
N PRO A 68 -21.45 -23.77 8.48
CA PRO A 68 -21.48 -22.33 8.31
C PRO A 68 -20.23 -21.92 7.54
N GLU A 69 -20.41 -21.25 6.40
CA GLU A 69 -19.32 -20.57 5.71
C GLU A 69 -18.62 -19.70 6.77
N PRO A 70 -17.32 -19.89 7.03
CA PRO A 70 -16.62 -19.04 7.99
C PRO A 70 -16.76 -17.61 7.48
N GLU A 71 -17.22 -16.71 8.37
CA GLU A 71 -17.28 -15.28 8.08
C GLU A 71 -15.95 -14.87 7.45
N SER A 72 -15.99 -14.40 6.20
CA SER A 72 -14.78 -14.23 5.42
C SER A 72 -14.03 -13.00 5.91
N TRP A 73 -13.04 -13.22 6.76
CA TRP A 73 -12.12 -12.17 7.16
C TRP A 73 -11.34 -11.68 5.93
N PRO A 74 -11.05 -10.37 5.85
CA PRO A 74 -10.12 -9.87 4.85
C PRO A 74 -8.77 -10.56 5.08
N LYS A 75 -8.26 -11.23 4.04
CA LYS A 75 -6.98 -11.96 4.11
C LYS A 75 -5.79 -11.09 4.49
N GLN A 76 -5.90 -9.78 4.24
CA GLN A 76 -4.85 -8.80 4.47
C GLN A 76 -5.42 -7.60 5.22
N LEU A 77 -4.68 -7.17 6.23
CA LEU A 77 -5.00 -6.02 7.08
C LEU A 77 -3.76 -5.13 7.19
N TYR A 78 -3.95 -3.84 6.97
CA TYR A 78 -2.92 -2.83 7.18
C TYR A 78 -3.03 -2.33 8.62
N LEU A 79 -1.94 -2.44 9.38
CA LEU A 79 -1.89 -2.08 10.79
C LEU A 79 -1.15 -0.75 10.97
N SER A 80 -1.64 0.05 11.92
CA SER A 80 -0.93 1.24 12.38
C SER A 80 0.33 0.88 13.19
N ALA A 81 1.09 1.89 13.61
CA ALA A 81 2.19 1.68 14.54
C ALA A 81 1.69 1.01 15.85
N PRO A 82 2.45 0.05 16.41
CA PRO A 82 2.07 -0.62 17.65
C PRO A 82 2.23 0.31 18.85
N THR A 83 1.58 -0.05 19.94
CA THR A 83 1.88 0.51 21.27
C THR A 83 3.24 -0.01 21.77
N ILE A 84 3.74 0.59 22.86
CA ILE A 84 5.00 0.16 23.49
C ILE A 84 4.95 -1.30 23.98
N ASP A 85 3.75 -1.82 24.27
CA ASP A 85 3.49 -3.19 24.70
C ASP A 85 3.40 -4.19 23.53
N GLY A 86 3.59 -3.72 22.28
CA GLY A 86 3.55 -4.56 21.09
C GLY A 86 2.14 -4.95 20.64
N VAL A 87 1.16 -4.07 20.89
CA VAL A 87 -0.24 -4.25 20.49
C VAL A 87 -0.57 -3.31 19.35
N PHE A 88 -1.27 -3.81 18.33
CA PHE A 88 -1.83 -3.01 17.25
C PHE A 88 -3.32 -2.77 17.52
N THR A 89 -3.66 -1.52 17.79
CA THR A 89 -5.04 -1.11 18.14
C THR A 89 -5.88 -0.71 16.93
N GLU A 90 -5.22 -0.34 15.83
CA GLU A 90 -5.87 0.13 14.61
C GLU A 90 -5.46 -0.73 13.42
N TYR A 91 -6.45 -1.12 12.62
CA TYR A 91 -6.27 -1.89 11.41
C TYR A 91 -7.33 -1.54 10.37
N THR A 92 -6.97 -1.61 9.09
CA THR A 92 -7.86 -1.33 7.95
C THR A 92 -7.64 -2.35 6.83
N PRO A 93 -8.66 -2.66 6.02
CA PRO A 93 -8.50 -3.52 4.85
C PRO A 93 -7.71 -2.83 3.71
N GLU A 94 -7.64 -1.50 3.73
CA GLU A 94 -6.94 -0.67 2.75
C GLU A 94 -5.71 0.02 3.37
N GLU A 95 -4.66 0.20 2.57
CA GLU A 95 -3.46 0.94 2.98
C GLU A 95 -3.78 2.43 3.13
N ARG A 96 -3.41 3.03 4.26
CA ARG A 96 -3.53 4.46 4.52
C ARG A 96 -2.14 5.08 4.67
N VAL A 97 -1.80 5.95 3.73
CA VAL A 97 -0.58 6.75 3.75
C VAL A 97 -0.49 7.55 5.06
N GLY A 98 0.66 7.50 5.72
CA GLY A 98 1.01 8.11 6.99
C GLY A 98 0.52 7.35 8.22
N SER A 99 -0.28 6.30 8.04
CA SER A 99 -0.86 5.52 9.16
C SER A 99 -0.48 4.05 9.11
N SER A 100 -0.55 3.43 7.94
CA SER A 100 -0.24 2.01 7.75
C SER A 100 1.27 1.77 7.77
N VAL A 101 1.74 1.01 8.75
CA VAL A 101 3.17 0.71 8.93
C VAL A 101 3.46 -0.78 8.71
N TYR A 102 2.48 -1.64 9.02
CA TYR A 102 2.62 -3.09 8.90
C TYR A 102 1.50 -3.68 8.04
N LEU A 103 1.79 -4.83 7.43
CA LEU A 103 0.80 -5.68 6.78
C LEU A 103 0.67 -6.97 7.57
N LEU A 104 -0.55 -7.30 7.98
CA LEU A 104 -0.93 -8.57 8.59
C LEU A 104 -1.70 -9.42 7.59
N THR A 105 -1.39 -10.71 7.56
CA THR A 105 -2.08 -11.72 6.77
C THR A 105 -2.64 -12.77 7.71
N THR A 106 -3.94 -13.05 7.57
CA THR A 106 -4.67 -14.02 8.40
C THR A 106 -5.67 -14.77 7.53
N ASP A 107 -5.89 -16.04 7.83
CA ASP A 107 -6.89 -16.89 7.16
C ASP A 107 -8.12 -17.14 8.05
N ASP A 108 -7.95 -17.03 9.37
CA ASP A 108 -8.96 -17.37 10.39
C ASP A 108 -9.49 -16.15 11.16
N GLY A 109 -8.89 -14.97 10.97
CA GLY A 109 -9.22 -13.76 11.73
C GLY A 109 -8.78 -13.78 13.19
N ILE A 110 -8.05 -14.82 13.62
CA ILE A 110 -7.60 -15.03 15.00
C ILE A 110 -6.09 -15.00 15.06
N ASN A 111 -5.41 -15.71 14.16
CA ASN A 111 -3.96 -15.78 14.09
C ASN A 111 -3.49 -15.11 12.81
N GLY A 112 -2.51 -14.22 12.93
CA GLY A 112 -1.97 -13.48 11.81
C GLY A 112 -0.45 -13.53 11.80
N THR A 113 0.11 -13.51 10.60
CA THR A 113 1.53 -13.18 10.41
C THR A 113 1.64 -11.75 9.92
N PHE A 114 2.60 -11.00 10.42
CA PHE A 114 2.79 -9.60 10.03
C PHE A 114 4.20 -9.29 9.58
N ARG A 115 4.32 -8.26 8.74
CA ARG A 115 5.59 -7.75 8.20
C ARG A 115 5.58 -6.23 8.14
N LEU A 116 6.75 -5.62 8.32
CA LEU A 116 6.90 -4.18 8.08
C LEU A 116 6.73 -3.89 6.58
N LEU A 117 5.97 -2.85 6.24
CA LEU A 117 5.80 -2.44 4.85
C LEU A 117 7.11 -1.82 4.33
N ASN A 118 7.45 -2.16 3.08
CA ASN A 118 8.60 -1.61 2.36
C ASN A 118 8.14 -0.49 1.40
N THR A 119 7.19 0.33 1.84
CA THR A 119 6.75 1.53 1.12
C THR A 119 7.45 2.76 1.70
N PRO A 120 7.75 3.81 0.91
CA PRO A 120 8.47 4.99 1.39
C PRO A 120 7.79 5.66 2.58
N ASP A 121 6.46 5.66 2.59
CA ASP A 121 5.65 6.27 3.62
C ASP A 121 5.64 5.46 4.94
N ALA A 122 5.49 4.13 4.86
CA ALA A 122 5.60 3.27 6.04
C ALA A 122 7.00 3.31 6.64
N LEU A 123 8.05 3.36 5.80
CA LEU A 123 9.43 3.52 6.24
C LEU A 123 9.66 4.88 6.90
N ALA A 124 9.16 5.97 6.31
CA ALA A 124 9.22 7.29 6.91
C ALA A 124 8.57 7.26 8.30
N THR A 125 7.36 6.72 8.40
CA THR A 125 6.62 6.61 9.67
C THR A 125 7.39 5.76 10.69
N ALA A 126 7.87 4.57 10.31
CA ALA A 126 8.61 3.67 11.19
C ALA A 126 9.93 4.28 11.69
N THR A 127 10.62 5.05 10.84
CA THR A 127 11.92 5.66 11.15
C THR A 127 11.84 6.95 11.94
N ILE A 128 10.68 7.61 12.02
CA ILE A 128 10.43 8.72 12.96
C ILE A 128 10.85 8.32 14.38
N SER A 129 10.51 7.10 14.79
CA SER A 129 10.89 6.56 16.10
C SER A 129 10.98 5.04 16.05
N ILE A 130 12.13 4.53 15.61
CA ILE A 130 12.40 3.08 15.55
C ILE A 130 12.15 2.41 16.91
N SER A 131 12.51 3.09 18.01
CA SER A 131 12.33 2.54 19.35
C SER A 131 10.86 2.39 19.77
N GLN A 132 9.95 3.21 19.22
CA GLN A 132 8.53 3.15 19.56
C GLN A 132 7.70 2.39 18.53
N PHE A 133 8.04 2.50 17.24
CA PHE A 133 7.21 1.94 16.17
C PHE A 133 7.72 0.61 15.65
N VAL A 134 8.98 0.25 15.93
CA VAL A 134 9.61 -0.97 15.40
C VAL A 134 10.00 -1.93 16.52
N LYS A 135 10.80 -1.49 17.50
CA LYS A 135 11.32 -2.37 18.57
C LYS A 135 10.26 -3.10 19.43
N PRO A 136 9.03 -2.58 19.63
CA PRO A 136 8.02 -3.33 20.37
C PRO A 136 7.66 -4.67 19.71
N VAL A 137 7.61 -4.71 18.37
CA VAL A 137 7.11 -5.87 17.60
C VAL A 137 8.14 -6.48 16.65
N CYS A 138 9.31 -5.85 16.48
CA CYS A 138 10.39 -6.33 15.64
C CYS A 138 11.72 -6.40 16.39
N LYS A 139 12.55 -7.37 15.98
CA LYS A 139 13.98 -7.45 16.27
C LYS A 139 14.74 -6.92 15.05
N ILE A 140 15.56 -5.91 15.28
CA ILE A 140 16.39 -5.34 14.22
C ILE A 140 17.71 -6.09 14.19
N ILE A 141 18.08 -6.60 13.03
CA ILE A 141 19.35 -7.28 12.81
C ILE A 141 20.27 -6.42 11.95
N GLY A 142 21.58 -6.51 12.20
CA GLY A 142 22.58 -5.69 11.51
C GLY A 142 22.67 -4.24 12.01
N GLN A 143 23.39 -3.40 11.26
CA GLN A 143 23.48 -1.97 11.54
C GLN A 143 22.32 -1.23 10.86
N VAL A 144 21.71 -0.30 11.58
CA VAL A 144 20.70 0.60 11.01
C VAL A 144 21.42 1.75 10.32
N ASN A 145 21.23 1.88 9.00
CA ASN A 145 21.72 3.03 8.26
C ASN A 145 21.05 4.32 8.76
N ILE A 146 21.76 5.46 8.69
CA ILE A 146 21.26 6.76 9.17
C ILE A 146 19.95 7.15 8.45
N GLN A 147 19.78 6.69 7.20
CA GLN A 147 18.58 6.94 6.40
C GLN A 147 18.28 5.73 5.51
N PRO A 148 17.60 4.70 6.06
CA PRO A 148 17.30 3.50 5.31
C PRO A 148 16.24 3.79 4.25
N ARG A 149 16.45 3.25 3.05
CA ARG A 149 15.53 3.37 1.91
C ARG A 149 14.70 2.12 1.73
N HIS A 150 15.15 1.00 2.31
CA HIS A 150 14.50 -0.28 2.22
C HIS A 150 14.47 -0.99 3.58
N VAL A 151 13.49 -1.87 3.73
CA VAL A 151 13.47 -2.88 4.79
C VAL A 151 13.40 -4.26 4.18
N VAL A 152 14.28 -5.14 4.66
CA VAL A 152 14.23 -6.58 4.38
C VAL A 152 13.65 -7.28 5.60
N VAL A 153 12.56 -8.00 5.40
CA VAL A 153 11.94 -8.84 6.43
C VAL A 153 12.50 -10.25 6.27
N HIS A 154 13.37 -10.64 7.20
CA HIS A 154 14.00 -11.96 7.21
C HIS A 154 13.07 -13.03 7.78
N MET A 155 12.30 -12.67 8.80
CA MET A 155 11.28 -13.53 9.40
C MET A 155 10.04 -12.69 9.71
N PRO A 156 8.83 -13.12 9.28
CA PRO A 156 7.61 -12.45 9.67
C PRO A 156 7.37 -12.59 11.17
N GLY A 157 6.66 -11.63 11.74
CA GLY A 157 6.14 -11.73 13.10
C GLY A 157 4.82 -12.49 13.13
N SER A 158 4.37 -12.82 14.33
CA SER A 158 3.05 -13.43 14.56
C SER A 158 2.28 -12.61 15.59
N ALA A 159 0.99 -12.46 15.37
CA ALA A 159 0.07 -11.80 16.26
C ALA A 159 -1.22 -12.60 16.40
N VAL A 160 -1.89 -12.44 17.53
CA VAL A 160 -3.19 -13.05 17.81
C VAL A 160 -4.19 -11.92 18.08
N PHE A 161 -5.40 -12.08 17.57
CA PHE A 161 -6.50 -11.16 17.79
C PHE A 161 -7.21 -11.51 19.10
N GLU A 162 -7.09 -10.62 20.09
CA GLU A 162 -7.68 -10.77 21.42
C GLU A 162 -8.23 -9.41 21.86
N ASP A 163 -9.41 -9.39 22.48
CA ASP A 163 -10.05 -8.17 23.00
C ASP A 163 -10.17 -7.01 21.98
N GLY A 164 -10.35 -7.33 20.70
CA GLY A 164 -10.51 -6.33 19.63
C GLY A 164 -9.20 -5.72 19.12
N VAL A 165 -8.04 -6.24 19.55
CA VAL A 165 -6.72 -5.75 19.15
C VAL A 165 -5.81 -6.89 18.73
N TRP A 166 -4.82 -6.61 17.87
CA TRP A 166 -3.82 -7.59 17.48
C TRP A 166 -2.63 -7.51 18.44
N ARG A 167 -2.40 -8.56 19.23
CA ARG A 167 -1.28 -8.67 20.17
C ARG A 167 -0.14 -9.46 19.53
N THR A 168 1.06 -8.89 19.53
CA THR A 168 2.25 -9.59 19.02
C THR A 168 2.62 -10.76 19.94
N THR A 169 2.72 -11.96 19.37
CA THR A 169 3.19 -13.17 20.05
C THR A 169 4.64 -13.50 19.67
N VAL A 170 5.02 -13.28 18.41
CA VAL A 170 6.38 -13.47 17.91
C VAL A 170 6.84 -12.21 17.20
N LYS A 171 8.00 -11.67 17.60
CA LYS A 171 8.57 -10.50 16.94
C LYS A 171 9.13 -10.84 15.56
N ALA A 172 8.83 -10.00 14.57
CA ALA A 172 9.43 -10.09 13.25
C ALA A 172 10.95 -9.81 13.31
N GLN A 173 11.72 -10.34 12.37
CA GLN A 173 13.13 -9.97 12.19
C GLN A 173 13.29 -9.12 10.95
N VAL A 174 13.82 -7.92 11.14
CA VAL A 174 13.93 -6.92 10.08
C VAL A 174 15.34 -6.35 10.00
N GLN A 175 15.77 -6.01 8.80
CA GLN A 175 17.02 -5.31 8.53
C GLN A 175 16.70 -4.06 7.72
N PHE A 176 17.22 -2.93 8.18
CA PHE A 176 17.08 -1.66 7.47
C PHE A 176 18.30 -1.45 6.58
N GLU A 177 18.06 -1.16 5.31
CA GLU A 177 19.08 -0.97 4.26
C GLU A 177 18.98 0.42 3.63
#